data_AF-A0A1F6CP50-F1
#
_entry.id   AF-A0A1F6CP50-F1
#
_cell.length_a   1.000
_cell.length_b   1.000
_cell.length_c   1.000
_cell.angle_alpha   90.00
_cell.angle_beta   90.00
_cell.angle_gamma   90.00
#
_symmetry.space_group_name_H-M   'P 1'
#
loop_
_entity.id
_entity.type
_entity.pdbx_description
1 polymer ?
#
loop_
_entity_poly.entity_id
_entity_poly.type
_entity_poly.pdbx_seq_one_letter_code
_entity_poly.pdbx_strand_id
1 'polypeptide(L)'
;MLALFPEILFLSPLSSTLLRIAAGVVFLLLAWTHYEKREELGRIDFLVVGRGTWIPVVASLIEFVIGLGLIGGIYTQAFAILGALGAMKAFIWKRHYSAFFPISRTASALLFVICLSLLVTGPGAFAFDLPL
;
A
#
# COMPACT_ATOMS: atom_id res chain seq x y z
N MET A 1 27.12 3.98 12.86
CA MET A 1 26.25 5.19 12.91
C MET A 1 26.34 5.77 14.31
N LEU A 2 26.67 7.05 14.45
CA LEU A 2 26.60 7.76 15.73
C LEU A 2 25.12 8.05 16.01
N ALA A 3 24.44 7.12 16.68
CA ALA A 3 23.09 7.33 17.19
C ALA A 3 23.18 7.87 18.62
N LEU A 4 22.26 8.76 18.97
CA LEU A 4 22.14 9.25 20.35
C LEU A 4 21.90 8.09 21.34
N PHE A 5 21.22 7.04 20.87
CA PHE A 5 20.94 5.81 21.63
C PHE A 5 21.32 4.58 20.78
N PRO A 6 22.60 4.16 20.81
CA PRO A 6 23.06 3.01 20.05
C PRO A 6 22.36 1.71 20.47
N GLU A 7 21.95 1.62 21.73
CA GLU A 7 21.25 0.47 22.30
C GLU A 7 19.87 0.24 21.69
N ILE A 8 19.24 1.21 21.01
CA ILE A 8 17.90 1.05 20.42
C ILE A 8 17.97 0.40 19.02
N LEU A 9 19.16 0.37 18.38
CA LEU A 9 19.29 -0.11 17.01
C LEU A 9 18.94 -1.59 16.81
N PHE A 10 18.94 -2.42 17.87
CA PHE A 10 18.46 -3.81 17.74
C PHE A 10 16.97 -3.89 17.35
N LEU A 11 16.19 -2.82 17.55
CA LEU A 11 14.78 -2.72 17.13
C LEU A 11 14.63 -2.34 15.64
N SER A 12 15.71 -2.10 14.91
CA SER A 12 15.64 -1.75 13.49
C SER A 12 14.90 -2.77 12.62
N PRO A 13 15.00 -4.10 12.84
CA PRO A 13 14.17 -5.06 12.10
C PRO A 13 12.68 -4.98 12.46
N LEU A 14 12.36 -4.59 13.70
CA LEU A 14 10.98 -4.42 14.17
C LEU A 14 10.32 -3.19 13.55
N SER A 15 11.08 -2.11 13.32
CA SER A 15 10.55 -0.89 12.69
C SER A 15 10.05 -1.16 11.27
N SER A 16 10.80 -1.90 10.46
CA SER A 16 10.36 -2.32 9.12
C SER A 16 9.10 -3.19 9.20
N THR A 17 9.02 -4.12 10.17
CA THR A 17 7.81 -4.93 10.37
C THR A 17 6.58 -4.09 10.72
N LEU A 18 6.72 -3.10 11.60
CA LEU A 18 5.62 -2.21 11.95
C LEU A 18 5.15 -1.36 10.75
N LEU A 19 6.09 -0.81 9.99
CA LEU A 19 5.78 -0.03 8.78
C LEU A 19 5.04 -0.88 7.74
N ARG A 20 5.46 -2.15 7.58
CA ARG A 20 4.86 -3.11 6.67
C ARG A 20 3.45 -3.49 7.08
N ILE A 21 3.22 -3.78 8.37
CA ILE A 21 1.87 -4.05 8.89
C ILE A 21 0.99 -2.82 8.70
N ALA A 22 1.48 -1.62 9.03
CA ALA A 22 0.72 -0.38 8.87
C ALA A 22 0.33 -0.14 7.41
N ALA A 23 1.28 -0.25 6.47
CA ALA A 23 1.00 -0.11 5.05
C ALA A 23 0.02 -1.17 4.55
N GLY A 24 0.23 -2.43 4.95
CA GLY A 24 -0.64 -3.54 4.57
C GLY A 24 -2.08 -3.37 5.07
N VAL A 25 -2.27 -2.95 6.32
CA VAL A 25 -3.59 -2.65 6.88
C VAL A 25 -4.28 -1.54 6.09
N VAL A 26 -3.56 -0.47 5.72
CA VAL A 26 -4.13 0.60 4.89
C VAL A 26 -4.59 0.05 3.54
N PHE A 27 -3.81 -0.80 2.88
CA PHE A 27 -4.22 -1.43 1.62
C PHE A 27 -5.43 -2.37 1.79
N LEU A 28 -5.53 -3.13 2.89
CA LEU A 28 -6.70 -3.95 3.16
C LEU A 28 -7.96 -3.12 3.39
N LEU A 29 -7.84 -1.98 4.08
CA LEU A 29 -8.97 -1.05 4.28
C LEU A 29 -9.41 -0.40 2.96
N LEU A 30 -8.46 -0.04 2.08
CA LEU A 30 -8.76 0.44 0.74
C LEU A 30 -9.48 -0.62 -0.09
N ALA A 31 -8.97 -1.86 -0.08
CA ALA A 31 -9.57 -2.99 -0.77
C ALA A 31 -11.02 -3.23 -0.31
N TRP A 32 -11.24 -3.23 1.02
CA TRP A 32 -12.57 -3.36 1.59
C TRP A 32 -13.50 -2.23 1.12
N THR A 33 -13.03 -0.98 1.17
CA THR A 33 -13.83 0.18 0.75
C THR A 33 -14.20 0.12 -0.73
N HIS A 34 -13.26 -0.27 -1.61
CA HIS A 34 -13.52 -0.44 -3.03
C HIS A 34 -14.49 -1.58 -3.32
N TYR A 35 -14.41 -2.68 -2.57
CA TYR A 35 -15.32 -3.81 -2.70
C TYR A 35 -16.73 -3.49 -2.22
N GLU A 36 -16.86 -2.80 -1.08
CA GLU A 36 -18.14 -2.39 -0.51
C GLU A 36 -18.87 -1.39 -1.43
N LYS A 37 -18.14 -0.38 -1.94
CA LYS A 37 -18.72 0.68 -2.80
C LYS A 37 -18.67 0.36 -4.30
N ARG A 38 -18.44 -0.90 -4.69
CA ARG A 38 -18.21 -1.30 -6.08
C ARG A 38 -19.29 -0.85 -7.07
N GLU A 39 -20.56 -0.80 -6.65
CA GLU A 39 -21.68 -0.39 -7.50
C GLU A 39 -21.70 1.12 -7.75
N GLU A 40 -21.40 1.91 -6.72
CA GLU A 40 -21.31 3.37 -6.81
C GLU A 40 -20.08 3.77 -7.62
N LEU A 41 -18.93 3.15 -7.31
CA LEU A 41 -17.66 3.41 -7.97
C LEU A 41 -17.64 2.97 -9.44
N GLY A 42 -18.38 1.90 -9.77
CA GLY A 42 -18.50 1.41 -11.15
C GLY A 42 -19.25 2.35 -12.09
N ARG A 43 -19.98 3.34 -11.55
CA ARG A 43 -20.67 4.40 -12.32
C ARG A 43 -19.76 5.58 -12.65
N ILE A 44 -18.58 5.67 -12.01
CA ILE A 44 -17.59 6.71 -12.29
C ILE A 44 -17.01 6.48 -13.68
N ASP A 45 -16.90 7.55 -14.44
CA ASP A 45 -16.33 7.53 -15.77
C ASP A 45 -14.81 7.73 -15.69
N PHE A 46 -14.04 6.66 -15.89
CA PHE A 46 -12.59 6.74 -15.92
C PHE A 46 -12.12 7.15 -17.31
N LEU A 47 -11.30 8.20 -17.40
CA LEU A 47 -10.84 8.81 -18.65
C LEU A 47 -10.14 7.80 -19.59
N VAL A 48 -9.49 6.79 -19.01
CA VAL A 48 -8.66 5.81 -19.73
C VAL A 48 -9.38 4.47 -19.95
N VAL A 49 -10.30 4.08 -19.05
CA VAL A 49 -10.85 2.71 -18.99
C VAL A 49 -12.37 2.68 -19.24
N GLY A 50 -13.04 3.84 -19.21
CA GLY A 50 -14.49 3.94 -19.33
C GLY A 50 -15.22 3.60 -18.03
N ARG A 51 -16.46 3.11 -18.14
CA ARG A 51 -17.33 2.77 -17.02
C ARG A 51 -17.44 1.26 -16.84
N GLY A 52 -17.48 0.80 -15.60
CA GLY A 52 -17.68 -0.62 -15.31
C GLY A 52 -17.49 -0.98 -13.84
N THR A 53 -18.39 -1.81 -13.31
CA THR A 53 -18.30 -2.37 -11.96
C THR A 53 -17.11 -3.32 -11.78
N TRP A 54 -16.53 -3.82 -12.87
CA TRP A 54 -15.32 -4.65 -12.83
C TRP A 54 -14.08 -3.87 -12.37
N ILE A 55 -14.01 -2.55 -12.62
CA ILE A 55 -12.87 -1.70 -12.28
C ILE A 55 -12.62 -1.66 -10.75
N PRO A 56 -13.62 -1.29 -9.91
CA PRO A 56 -13.43 -1.30 -8.45
C PRO A 56 -13.20 -2.71 -7.90
N VAL A 57 -13.76 -3.75 -8.53
CA VAL A 57 -13.51 -5.15 -8.12
C VAL A 57 -12.05 -5.54 -8.36
N VAL A 58 -11.51 -5.27 -9.55
CA VAL A 58 -10.10 -5.54 -9.85
C VAL A 58 -9.17 -4.71 -8.96
N ALA A 59 -9.50 -3.43 -8.74
CA ALA A 59 -8.73 -2.58 -7.81
C ALA A 59 -8.73 -3.15 -6.40
N SER A 60 -9.90 -3.59 -5.89
CA SER A 60 -10.01 -4.21 -4.56
C SER A 60 -9.18 -5.49 -4.45
N LEU A 61 -9.17 -6.33 -5.49
CA LEU A 61 -8.40 -7.57 -5.50
C LEU A 61 -6.89 -7.29 -5.49
N ILE A 62 -6.43 -6.33 -6.29
CA ILE A 62 -5.01 -5.94 -6.33
C ILE A 62 -4.57 -5.39 -4.98
N GLU A 63 -5.34 -4.47 -4.39
CA GLU A 63 -5.02 -3.87 -3.10
C GLU A 63 -5.06 -4.90 -1.96
N PHE A 64 -6.00 -5.85 -2.03
CA PHE A 64 -6.07 -6.95 -1.08
C PHE A 64 -4.82 -7.83 -1.13
N VAL A 65 -4.39 -8.21 -2.34
CA VAL A 65 -3.18 -9.01 -2.55
C VAL A 65 -1.93 -8.26 -2.08
N ILE A 66 -1.84 -6.94 -2.35
CA ILE A 66 -0.75 -6.10 -1.84
C ILE A 66 -0.77 -6.05 -0.31
N GLY A 67 -1.93 -5.84 0.30
CA GLY A 67 -2.08 -5.75 1.75
C GLY A 67 -1.68 -7.04 2.46
N LEU A 68 -2.14 -8.19 1.95
CA LEU A 68 -1.74 -9.50 2.45
C LEU A 68 -0.26 -9.81 2.22
N GLY A 69 0.28 -9.47 1.04
CA GLY A 69 1.69 -9.68 0.72
C GLY A 69 2.62 -8.89 1.64
N LEU A 70 2.26 -7.64 1.93
CA LEU A 70 2.96 -6.82 2.91
C LEU A 70 2.85 -7.44 4.31
N ILE A 71 1.65 -7.72 4.83
CA ILE A 71 1.50 -8.27 6.19
C ILE A 71 2.18 -9.63 6.34
N GLY A 72 2.00 -10.53 5.37
CA GLY A 72 2.57 -11.87 5.37
C GLY A 72 4.08 -11.89 5.18
N GLY A 73 4.68 -10.80 4.70
CA GLY A 73 6.11 -10.69 4.58
C GLY A 73 6.74 -11.55 3.49
N ILE A 74 5.98 -11.85 2.44
CA ILE A 74 6.42 -12.66 1.31
C ILE A 74 6.70 -11.71 0.15
N TYR A 75 7.86 -11.78 -0.50
CA TYR A 75 8.24 -10.89 -1.62
C TYR A 75 8.06 -9.40 -1.28
N THR A 76 8.55 -8.99 -0.11
CA THR A 76 8.24 -7.68 0.48
C THR A 76 8.59 -6.51 -0.44
N GLN A 77 9.73 -6.60 -1.14
CA GLN A 77 10.16 -5.59 -2.09
C GLN A 77 9.20 -5.47 -3.28
N ALA A 78 8.70 -6.58 -3.81
CA ALA A 78 7.75 -6.56 -4.92
C ALA A 78 6.43 -5.91 -4.50
N PHE A 79 5.88 -6.28 -3.34
CA PHE A 79 4.65 -5.67 -2.84
C PHE A 79 4.84 -4.22 -2.40
N ALA A 80 6.03 -3.84 -1.92
CA ALA A 80 6.36 -2.45 -1.65
C ALA A 80 6.36 -1.60 -2.93
N ILE A 81 6.88 -2.12 -4.05
CA ILE A 81 6.81 -1.45 -5.36
C ILE A 81 5.35 -1.29 -5.80
N LEU A 82 4.57 -2.37 -5.75
CA LEU A 82 3.15 -2.33 -6.13
C LEU A 82 2.35 -1.36 -5.25
N GLY A 83 2.60 -1.36 -3.94
CA GLY A 83 2.02 -0.43 -2.99
C GLY A 83 2.43 1.02 -3.27
N ALA A 84 3.71 1.27 -3.56
CA ALA A 84 4.18 2.60 -3.93
C ALA A 84 3.48 3.12 -5.19
N LEU A 85 3.36 2.29 -6.23
CA LEU A 85 2.62 2.65 -7.45
C LEU A 85 1.15 2.93 -7.16
N GLY A 86 0.50 2.12 -6.33
CA GLY A 86 -0.89 2.32 -5.90
C GLY A 86 -1.10 3.63 -5.13
N ALA A 87 -0.22 3.92 -4.17
CA ALA A 87 -0.24 5.15 -3.39
C ALA A 87 0.04 6.40 -4.23
N MET A 88 0.98 6.32 -5.19
CA MET A 88 1.27 7.38 -6.16
C MET A 88 0.05 7.66 -7.05
N LYS A 89 -0.59 6.59 -7.57
CA LYS A 89 -1.85 6.69 -8.31
C LYS A 89 -2.89 7.45 -7.48
N ALA A 90 -3.08 7.07 -6.22
CA ALA A 90 -4.05 7.73 -5.35
C ALA A 90 -3.69 9.22 -5.15
N PHE A 91 -2.42 9.55 -4.97
CA PHE A 91 -1.98 10.92 -4.80
C PHE A 91 -2.26 11.82 -6.01
N ILE A 92 -1.98 11.32 -7.23
CA ILE A 92 -2.15 12.07 -8.48
C ILE A 92 -3.63 12.22 -8.83
N TRP A 93 -4.38 11.11 -8.79
CA TRP A 93 -5.75 11.08 -9.30
C TRP A 93 -6.83 11.43 -8.28
N LYS A 94 -6.52 11.57 -6.98
CA LYS A 94 -7.50 11.99 -5.95
C LYS A 94 -8.24 13.29 -6.29
N ARG A 95 -7.59 14.23 -7.00
CA ARG A 95 -8.24 15.50 -7.41
C ARG A 95 -9.36 15.27 -8.43
N HIS A 96 -9.21 14.29 -9.30
CA HIS A 96 -10.14 14.04 -10.40
C HIS A 96 -11.16 12.95 -10.05
N TYR A 97 -10.76 11.95 -9.25
CA TYR A 97 -11.59 10.82 -8.82
C TYR A 97 -11.70 10.76 -7.30
N SER A 98 -12.18 11.83 -6.68
CA SER A 98 -12.22 11.98 -5.22
C SER A 98 -13.03 10.91 -4.50
N ALA A 99 -14.09 10.42 -5.14
CA ALA A 99 -14.95 9.34 -4.67
C ALA A 99 -14.28 7.97 -4.75
N PHE A 100 -13.44 7.74 -5.77
CA PHE A 100 -12.73 6.47 -5.93
C PHE A 100 -11.60 6.31 -4.92
N PHE A 101 -10.84 7.36 -4.62
CA PHE A 101 -9.74 7.26 -3.66
C PHE A 101 -10.18 7.73 -2.29
N PRO A 102 -10.58 6.88 -1.32
CA PRO A 102 -11.18 7.35 -0.07
C PRO A 102 -10.21 8.08 0.87
N ILE A 103 -8.90 7.87 0.72
CA ILE A 103 -7.86 8.50 1.55
C ILE A 103 -7.54 9.94 1.12
N SER A 104 -7.03 10.74 2.06
CA SER A 104 -6.54 12.09 1.77
C SER A 104 -5.23 12.05 0.97
N ARG A 105 -4.93 13.12 0.23
CA ARG A 105 -3.65 13.23 -0.51
C ARG A 105 -2.44 13.12 0.42
N THR A 106 -2.54 13.63 1.65
CA THR A 106 -1.48 13.53 2.66
C THR A 106 -1.27 12.08 3.10
N ALA A 107 -2.35 11.33 3.34
CA ALA A 107 -2.26 9.90 3.65
C ALA A 107 -1.68 9.10 2.47
N SER A 108 -2.04 9.43 1.22
CA SER A 108 -1.46 8.79 0.03
C SER A 108 0.05 9.07 -0.08
N ALA A 109 0.48 10.32 0.16
CA ALA A 109 1.90 10.68 0.13
C ALA A 109 2.69 9.96 1.24
N LEU A 110 2.11 9.86 2.45
CA LEU A 110 2.73 9.16 3.56
C LEU A 110 2.84 7.65 3.30
N LEU A 111 1.78 7.04 2.77
CA LEU A 111 1.77 5.63 2.36
C LEU A 111 2.81 5.36 1.28
N PHE A 112 2.97 6.28 0.30
CA PHE A 112 3.99 6.18 -0.73
C PHE A 112 5.41 6.20 -0.14
N VAL A 113 5.69 7.13 0.78
CA VAL A 113 7.00 7.21 1.45
C VAL A 113 7.28 5.97 2.30
N ILE A 114 6.26 5.44 2.99
CA ILE A 114 6.40 4.18 3.74
C ILE A 114 6.76 3.04 2.80
N CYS A 115 6.07 2.91 1.65
CA CYS A 115 6.37 1.86 0.68
C CYS A 115 7.79 2.00 0.10
N LEU A 116 8.25 3.22 -0.21
CA LEU A 116 9.65 3.44 -0.62
C LEU A 116 10.64 3.10 0.49
N SER A 117 10.33 3.42 1.74
CA SER A 117 11.16 3.05 2.87
C SER A 117 11.27 1.52 3.01
N LEU A 118 10.17 0.79 2.87
CA LEU A 118 10.16 -0.68 2.88
C LEU A 118 10.92 -1.29 1.71
N LEU A 119 10.89 -0.66 0.53
CA LEU A 119 11.67 -1.08 -0.62
C LEU A 119 13.18 -1.04 -0.34
N VAL A 120 13.66 0.00 0.34
CA VAL A 120 15.09 0.21 0.64
C VAL A 120 15.54 -0.56 1.88
N THR A 121 14.73 -0.53 2.95
CA THR A 121 15.06 -1.20 4.22
C THR A 121 14.83 -2.71 4.16
N GLY A 122 14.04 -3.17 3.18
CA GLY A 122 13.78 -4.57 2.94
C GLY A 122 12.77 -5.19 3.92
N PRO A 123 12.71 -6.53 3.95
CA PRO A 123 11.65 -7.29 4.59
C PRO A 123 11.34 -7.04 6.07
N GLY A 124 12.31 -6.56 6.85
CA GLY A 124 12.22 -6.53 8.31
C GLY A 124 12.32 -7.91 8.96
N ALA A 125 12.08 -7.98 10.27
CA ALA A 125 12.08 -9.26 10.98
C ALA A 125 10.92 -10.17 10.51
N PHE A 126 11.14 -11.49 10.50
CA PHE A 126 10.12 -12.52 10.19
C PHE A 126 9.60 -12.57 8.74
N ALA A 127 10.28 -11.94 7.78
CA ALA A 127 9.89 -12.11 6.39
C ALA A 127 10.44 -13.41 5.80
N PHE A 128 9.66 -13.97 4.88
CA PHE A 128 10.05 -15.09 4.04
C PHE A 128 10.36 -14.55 2.64
N ASP A 129 11.50 -13.86 2.52
CA ASP A 129 12.05 -13.52 1.22
C ASP A 129 13.00 -14.63 0.76
N LEU A 130 13.11 -14.82 -0.57
CA LEU A 130 14.01 -15.82 -1.16
C LEU A 130 15.43 -15.59 -0.63
N PRO A 131 16.11 -16.63 -0.09
CA PRO A 131 17.53 -16.52 0.13
C PRO A 131 18.18 -16.33 -1.24
N LEU A 132 18.88 -15.22 -1.44
CA LEU A 132 19.89 -15.13 -2.50
C LEU A 132 20.98 -16.16 -2.20
#